data_AF-A0A2E3HV29-F1
#
_entry.id   AF-A0A2E3HV29-F1
#
_cell.length_a   1.000
_cell.length_b   1.000
_cell.length_c   1.000
_cell.angle_alpha   90.00
_cell.angle_beta   90.00
_cell.angle_gamma   90.00
#
_symmetry.space_group_name_H-M   'P 1'
#
loop_
_entity.id
_entity.type
_entity.pdbx_description
1 polymer ?
#
loop_
_entity_poly.entity_id
_entity_poly.type
_entity_poly.pdbx_seq_one_letter_code
_entity_poly.pdbx_strand_id
1 'polypeptide(L)'
;MPPKIVLTVIGILMLVHGIAFFLEASSLAKMGVPEISEQALKVNIGTHEIVAMCSVFLGSVLISSRDTDTHSAKKVLTGTGIRLLILTAGIIYHMITLKEILEQAPSAPMPIIAASLTAWAFYVALVKKEDTKET
;
A
#
# COMPACT_ATOMS: atom_id res chain seq x y z
N MET A 1 7.81 19.22 -4.82
CA MET A 1 6.92 18.39 -5.64
C MET A 1 5.46 18.75 -5.39
N PRO A 2 4.63 18.89 -6.43
CA PRO A 2 3.19 19.07 -6.29
C PRO A 2 2.53 17.82 -5.70
N PRO A 3 1.54 17.95 -4.79
CA PRO A 3 0.81 16.81 -4.21
C PRO A 3 0.22 15.87 -5.25
N LYS A 4 -0.23 16.41 -6.38
CA LYS A 4 -0.78 15.66 -7.53
C LYS A 4 0.20 14.64 -8.11
N ILE A 5 1.49 14.98 -8.18
CA ILE A 5 2.51 14.05 -8.68
C ILE A 5 2.69 12.91 -7.68
N VAL A 6 2.71 13.22 -6.37
CA VAL A 6 2.84 12.19 -5.33
C VAL A 6 1.63 11.24 -5.34
N LEU A 7 0.41 11.77 -5.45
CA LEU A 7 -0.81 10.95 -5.63
C LEU A 7 -0.70 10.03 -6.85
N THR A 8 -0.21 10.55 -7.97
CA THR A 8 -0.03 9.77 -9.20
C THR A 8 1.01 8.67 -9.02
N VAL A 9 2.16 8.97 -8.43
CA VAL A 9 3.22 7.97 -8.20
C VAL A 9 2.75 6.89 -7.25
N ILE A 10 2.19 7.26 -6.09
CA ILE A 10 1.66 6.27 -5.14
C ILE A 10 0.53 5.47 -5.78
N GLY A 11 -0.35 6.12 -6.54
CA GLY A 11 -1.44 5.45 -7.24
C GLY A 11 -0.96 4.40 -8.26
N ILE A 12 0.03 4.74 -9.09
CA ILE A 12 0.66 3.79 -10.02
C ILE A 12 1.31 2.64 -9.27
N LEU A 13 2.05 2.92 -8.18
CA LEU A 13 2.65 1.88 -7.36
C LEU A 13 1.60 0.93 -6.77
N MET A 14 0.46 1.46 -6.31
CA MET A 14 -0.64 0.63 -5.78
C MET A 14 -1.34 -0.19 -6.86
N LEU A 15 -1.48 0.34 -8.08
CA LEU A 15 -1.98 -0.43 -9.23
C LEU A 15 -1.04 -1.59 -9.57
N VAL A 16 0.25 -1.30 -9.77
CA VAL A 16 1.26 -2.32 -10.12
C VAL A 16 1.34 -3.37 -9.01
N HIS A 17 1.39 -2.93 -7.76
CA HIS A 17 1.39 -3.82 -6.60
C HIS A 17 0.15 -4.72 -6.58
N GLY A 18 -1.05 -4.15 -6.72
CA GLY A 18 -2.29 -4.92 -6.72
C GLY A 18 -2.35 -5.93 -7.87
N ILE A 19 -1.96 -5.55 -9.09
CA ILE A 19 -1.94 -6.46 -10.24
C ILE A 19 -0.94 -7.61 -10.01
N ALA A 20 0.28 -7.31 -9.59
CA ALA A 20 1.30 -8.32 -9.29
C ALA A 20 0.81 -9.29 -8.20
N PHE A 21 0.23 -8.75 -7.12
CA PHE A 21 -0.28 -9.54 -5.99
C PHE A 21 -1.44 -10.45 -6.40
N PHE A 22 -2.31 -10.01 -7.32
CA PHE A 22 -3.39 -10.82 -7.87
C PHE A 22 -2.84 -12.01 -8.66
N LEU A 23 -1.86 -11.77 -9.55
CA LEU A 23 -1.25 -12.82 -10.37
C LEU A 23 -0.50 -13.85 -9.51
N GLU A 24 0.09 -13.43 -8.41
CA GLU A 24 0.84 -14.29 -7.49
C GLU A 24 -0.01 -14.87 -6.34
N ALA A 25 -1.31 -14.57 -6.28
CA ALA A 25 -2.18 -14.94 -5.15
C ALA A 25 -2.14 -16.44 -4.83
N SER A 26 -2.10 -17.31 -5.84
CA SER A 26 -1.98 -18.76 -5.65
C SER A 26 -0.65 -19.19 -5.04
N SER A 27 0.45 -18.54 -5.42
CA SER A 27 1.78 -18.83 -4.89
C SER A 27 1.90 -18.35 -3.43
N LEU A 28 1.42 -17.13 -3.17
CA LEU A 28 1.40 -16.53 -1.83
C LEU A 28 0.53 -17.34 -0.86
N ALA A 29 -0.62 -17.85 -1.33
CA ALA A 29 -1.54 -18.61 -0.50
C ALA A 29 -1.01 -19.98 -0.05
N LYS A 30 0.01 -20.52 -0.74
CA LYS A 30 0.68 -21.77 -0.41
C LYS A 30 1.89 -21.58 0.49
N MET A 31 2.28 -20.34 0.75
CA MET A 31 3.52 -20.02 1.46
C MET A 31 3.41 -20.35 2.95
N GLY A 32 4.31 -21.20 3.43
CA GLY A 32 4.58 -21.42 4.86
C GLY A 32 3.53 -22.20 5.67
N VAL A 33 2.57 -22.86 5.02
CA VAL A 33 1.68 -23.83 5.70
C VAL A 33 1.82 -25.21 5.04
N PRO A 34 2.54 -26.15 5.65
CA PRO A 34 2.60 -27.52 5.15
C PRO A 34 1.22 -28.18 5.23
N GLU A 35 0.87 -28.97 4.22
CA GLU A 35 -0.37 -29.77 4.16
C GLU A 35 -1.68 -28.95 4.27
N ILE A 36 -1.70 -27.75 3.69
CA ILE A 36 -2.93 -26.95 3.60
C ILE A 36 -4.03 -27.70 2.85
N SER A 37 -5.22 -27.81 3.45
CA SER A 37 -6.37 -28.46 2.80
C SER A 37 -6.82 -27.67 1.57
N GLU A 38 -7.39 -28.33 0.57
CA GLU A 38 -7.85 -27.64 -0.65
C GLU A 38 -8.87 -26.53 -0.36
N GLN A 39 -9.74 -26.75 0.63
CA GLN A 39 -10.74 -25.77 1.02
C GLN A 39 -10.10 -24.54 1.69
N ALA A 40 -9.14 -24.75 2.60
CA ALA A 40 -8.40 -23.66 3.22
C ALA A 40 -7.56 -22.89 2.19
N LEU A 41 -6.94 -23.60 1.25
CA LEU A 41 -6.18 -22.99 0.16
C LEU A 41 -7.06 -22.10 -0.71
N LYS A 42 -8.25 -22.56 -1.12
CA LYS A 42 -9.19 -21.75 -1.92
C LYS A 42 -9.61 -20.47 -1.21
N VAL A 43 -9.90 -20.54 0.10
CA VAL A 43 -10.25 -19.37 0.91
C VAL A 43 -9.07 -18.41 1.02
N ASN A 44 -7.85 -18.93 1.19
CA ASN A 44 -6.64 -18.12 1.31
C ASN A 44 -6.30 -17.40 0.00
N ILE A 45 -6.42 -18.08 -1.14
CA ILE A 45 -6.29 -17.48 -2.48
C ILE A 45 -7.28 -16.32 -2.64
N GLY A 46 -8.56 -16.56 -2.36
CA GLY A 46 -9.59 -15.52 -2.46
C GLY A 46 -9.30 -14.32 -1.55
N THR A 47 -8.70 -14.55 -0.38
CA THR A 47 -8.28 -13.46 0.53
C THR A 47 -7.19 -12.59 -0.09
N HIS A 48 -6.15 -13.20 -0.68
CA HIS A 48 -5.10 -12.46 -1.38
C HIS A 48 -5.62 -11.71 -2.61
N GLU A 49 -6.52 -12.32 -3.38
CA GLU A 49 -7.18 -11.68 -4.52
C GLU A 49 -7.99 -10.44 -4.07
N ILE A 50 -8.73 -10.52 -2.97
CA ILE A 50 -9.46 -9.37 -2.42
C ILE A 50 -8.50 -8.24 -2.01
N VAL A 51 -7.40 -8.57 -1.32
CA VAL A 51 -6.38 -7.57 -0.92
C VAL A 51 -5.75 -6.91 -2.14
N ALA A 52 -5.48 -7.69 -3.19
CA ALA A 52 -4.99 -7.20 -4.46
C ALA A 52 -5.98 -6.22 -5.11
N MET A 53 -7.27 -6.57 -5.14
CA MET A 53 -8.33 -5.71 -5.67
C MET A 53 -8.51 -4.42 -4.86
N CYS A 54 -8.40 -4.46 -3.53
CA CYS A 54 -8.39 -3.26 -2.69
C CYS A 54 -7.20 -2.33 -2.98
N SER A 55 -6.06 -2.90 -3.37
CA SER A 55 -4.87 -2.14 -3.77
C SER A 55 -5.06 -1.49 -5.14
N VAL A 56 -5.61 -2.23 -6.11
CA VAL A 56 -5.97 -1.69 -7.43
C VAL A 56 -7.00 -0.57 -7.30
N PHE A 57 -8.07 -0.79 -6.51
CA PHE A 57 -9.10 0.21 -6.25
C PHE A 57 -8.51 1.50 -5.70
N LEU A 58 -7.63 1.40 -4.69
CA LEU A 58 -6.96 2.58 -4.17
C LEU A 58 -6.10 3.27 -5.23
N GLY A 59 -5.30 2.50 -5.98
CA GLY A 59 -4.46 3.05 -7.04
C GLY A 59 -5.27 3.88 -8.03
N SER A 60 -6.41 3.37 -8.48
CA SER A 60 -7.38 4.08 -9.33
C SER A 60 -7.91 5.35 -8.68
N VAL A 61 -8.33 5.30 -7.42
CA VAL A 61 -8.84 6.48 -6.70
C VAL A 61 -7.77 7.57 -6.56
N LEU A 62 -6.53 7.21 -6.24
CA LEU A 62 -5.42 8.16 -6.10
C LEU A 62 -5.07 8.82 -7.43
N ILE A 63 -5.05 8.04 -8.52
CA ILE A 63 -4.81 8.56 -9.87
C ILE A 63 -5.94 9.51 -10.27
N SER A 64 -7.21 9.15 -10.06
CA SER A 64 -8.35 10.03 -10.34
C SER A 64 -8.35 11.29 -9.48
N SER A 65 -7.78 11.23 -8.28
CA SER A 65 -7.68 12.39 -7.39
C SER A 65 -6.62 13.40 -7.81
N ARG A 66 -5.76 13.09 -8.80
CA ARG A 66 -4.69 13.99 -9.27
C ARG A 66 -5.21 15.30 -9.87
N ASP A 67 -6.44 15.29 -10.38
CA ASP A 67 -7.03 16.43 -11.08
C ASP A 67 -7.72 17.42 -10.12
N THR A 68 -7.78 17.10 -8.82
CA THR A 68 -8.30 17.99 -7.77
C THR A 68 -7.41 19.21 -7.52
N ASP A 69 -7.93 20.24 -6.85
CA ASP A 69 -7.13 21.38 -6.42
C ASP A 69 -6.05 20.97 -5.39
N THR A 70 -5.01 21.79 -5.22
CA THR A 70 -3.87 21.46 -4.35
C THR A 70 -4.27 21.18 -2.91
N HIS A 71 -5.25 21.93 -2.37
CA HIS A 71 -5.70 21.77 -1.00
C HIS A 71 -6.46 20.44 -0.83
N SER A 72 -7.37 20.10 -1.74
CA SER A 72 -8.05 18.80 -1.76
C SER A 72 -7.06 17.64 -1.96
N ALA A 73 -6.10 17.78 -2.87
CA ALA A 73 -5.07 16.78 -3.11
C ALA A 73 -4.23 16.49 -1.85
N LYS A 74 -3.90 17.53 -1.05
CA LYS A 74 -3.24 17.34 0.25
C LYS A 74 -4.10 16.56 1.23
N LYS A 75 -5.42 16.80 1.30
CA LYS A 75 -6.32 16.02 2.17
C LYS A 75 -6.36 14.54 1.78
N VAL A 76 -6.48 14.25 0.48
CA VAL A 76 -6.42 12.87 -0.04
C VAL A 76 -5.07 12.23 0.31
N LEU A 77 -3.97 12.98 0.15
CA LEU A 77 -2.63 12.49 0.46
C LEU A 77 -2.42 12.26 1.97
N THR A 78 -3.00 13.08 2.84
CA THR A 78 -3.02 12.84 4.30
C THR A 78 -3.74 11.54 4.63
N GLY A 79 -4.94 11.31 4.07
CA GLY A 79 -5.67 10.04 4.26
C GLY A 79 -4.87 8.84 3.74
N THR A 80 -4.18 9.01 2.61
CA THR A 80 -3.28 8.00 2.05
C THR A 80 -2.11 7.70 2.98
N GLY A 81 -1.48 8.74 3.55
CA GLY A 81 -0.41 8.61 4.54
C GLY A 81 -0.87 7.87 5.80
N ILE A 82 -2.07 8.17 6.31
CA ILE A 82 -2.64 7.46 7.47
C ILE A 82 -2.83 5.97 7.15
N ARG A 83 -3.40 5.64 5.98
CA ARG A 83 -3.53 4.25 5.54
C ARG A 83 -2.16 3.55 5.47
N LEU A 84 -1.17 4.18 4.83
CA LEU A 84 0.17 3.61 4.67
C LEU A 84 0.86 3.41 6.03
N LEU A 85 0.62 4.31 6.99
CA LEU A 85 1.11 4.18 8.36
C LEU A 85 0.50 2.95 9.05
N ILE A 86 -0.81 2.78 8.99
CA ILE A 86 -1.52 1.62 9.55
C ILE A 86 -1.01 0.33 8.91
N LEU A 87 -0.84 0.31 7.58
CA LEU A 87 -0.28 -0.82 6.86
C LEU A 87 1.15 -1.14 7.32
N THR A 88 2.00 -0.12 7.47
CA THR A 88 3.37 -0.28 7.97
C THR A 88 3.38 -0.90 9.36
N ALA A 89 2.52 -0.42 10.26
CA ALA A 89 2.38 -0.98 11.60
C ALA A 89 1.94 -2.45 11.57
N GLY A 90 0.99 -2.81 10.70
CA GLY A 90 0.56 -4.20 10.50
C GLY A 90 1.67 -5.11 9.97
N ILE A 91 2.46 -4.62 8.99
CA ILE A 91 3.62 -5.36 8.47
C ILE A 91 4.63 -5.62 9.59
N ILE A 92 4.98 -4.59 10.36
CA ILE A 92 5.92 -4.72 11.48
C ILE A 92 5.39 -5.69 12.54
N TYR A 93 4.10 -5.60 12.88
CA TYR A 93 3.45 -6.52 13.81
C TYR A 93 3.58 -7.98 13.35
N HIS A 94 3.30 -8.26 12.08
CA HIS A 94 3.43 -9.62 11.54
C HIS A 94 4.89 -10.07 11.39
N MET A 95 5.83 -9.17 11.13
CA MET A 95 7.26 -9.51 11.16
C MET A 95 7.75 -9.90 12.55
N ILE A 96 7.24 -9.24 13.61
CA ILE A 96 7.59 -9.59 14.99
C ILE A 96 6.92 -10.91 15.39
N THR A 97 5.63 -11.05 15.07
CA THR A 97 4.83 -12.21 15.49
C THR A 97 5.23 -13.49 14.76
N LEU A 98 5.63 -13.40 13.49
CA LEU A 98 6.03 -14.54 12.66
C LEU A 98 7.55 -14.72 12.59
N LYS A 99 8.31 -14.05 13.46
CA LYS A 99 9.79 -14.07 13.44
C LYS A 99 10.38 -15.48 13.52
N GLU A 100 9.71 -16.39 14.21
CA GLU A 100 10.15 -17.79 14.37
C GLU A 100 9.84 -18.65 13.14
N ILE A 101 8.96 -18.19 12.25
CA ILE A 101 8.59 -18.87 11.00
C ILE A 101 8.97 -17.94 9.84
N LEU A 102 10.28 -17.86 9.58
CA LEU A 102 10.87 -16.89 8.66
C LEU A 102 10.29 -16.93 7.24
N GLU A 103 9.80 -18.10 6.80
CA GLU A 103 9.13 -18.28 5.52
C GLU A 103 7.76 -17.59 5.43
N GLN A 104 7.13 -17.29 6.57
CA GLN A 104 5.83 -16.61 6.65
C GLN A 104 5.93 -15.13 7.03
N ALA A 105 7.08 -14.70 7.54
CA ALA A 105 7.30 -13.31 7.88
C ALA A 105 7.32 -12.45 6.60
N PRO A 106 6.64 -11.28 6.59
CA PRO A 106 6.77 -10.34 5.49
C PRO A 106 8.23 -10.02 5.20
N SER A 107 8.59 -9.92 3.91
CA SER A 107 9.98 -9.68 3.52
C SER A 107 10.51 -8.37 4.12
N ALA A 108 11.74 -8.41 4.64
CA ALA A 108 12.36 -7.28 5.34
C ALA A 108 12.35 -5.92 4.57
N PRO A 109 12.39 -5.88 3.22
CA PRO A 109 12.28 -4.61 2.49
C PRO A 109 10.88 -3.96 2.55
N MET A 110 9.80 -4.73 2.73
CA MET A 110 8.42 -4.23 2.71
C MET A 110 8.11 -3.13 3.73
N PRO A 111 8.44 -3.24 5.03
CA PRO A 111 8.20 -2.16 5.98
C PRO A 111 8.99 -0.90 5.65
N ILE A 112 10.19 -1.02 5.07
CA ILE A 112 11.04 0.12 4.71
C ILE A 112 10.38 0.91 3.57
N ILE A 113 9.89 0.21 2.54
CA ILE A 113 9.18 0.83 1.42
C ILE A 113 7.89 1.49 1.92
N ALA A 114 7.09 0.81 2.72
CA ALA A 114 5.83 1.34 3.25
C ALA A 114 6.06 2.57 4.15
N ALA A 115 7.07 2.53 5.02
CA ALA A 115 7.46 3.67 5.86
C ALA A 115 7.95 4.85 5.02
N SER A 116 8.73 4.59 3.97
CA SER A 116 9.24 5.64 3.06
C SER A 116 8.10 6.34 2.31
N LEU A 117 7.14 5.57 1.79
CA LEU A 117 5.94 6.11 1.14
C LEU A 117 5.07 6.89 2.12
N THR A 118 4.93 6.40 3.36
CA THR A 118 4.21 7.09 4.44
C THR A 118 4.84 8.45 4.74
N ALA A 119 6.16 8.47 4.96
CA ALA A 119 6.91 9.69 5.23
C ALA A 119 6.81 10.69 4.08
N TRP A 120 6.89 10.20 2.83
CA TRP A 120 6.77 11.04 1.65
C TRP A 120 5.38 11.65 1.50
N ALA A 121 4.32 10.86 1.73
CA ALA A 121 2.94 11.34 1.71
C ALA A 121 2.72 12.44 2.76
N PHE A 122 3.14 12.21 4.02
CA PHE A 122 2.98 13.21 5.07
C PHE A 122 3.84 14.45 4.88
N TYR A 123 5.08 14.29 4.40
CA TYR A 123 5.95 15.44 4.10
C TYR A 123 5.30 16.38 3.09
N VAL A 124 4.76 15.84 1.99
CA VAL A 124 4.13 16.66 0.95
C VAL A 124 2.76 17.18 1.37
N ALA A 125 2.00 16.42 2.16
CA ALA A 125 0.67 16.84 2.61
C ALA A 125 0.71 17.90 3.70
N LEU A 126 1.61 17.77 4.69
CA LEU A 126 1.58 18.54 5.94
C LEU A 126 2.72 19.55 6.08
N VAL A 127 3.91 19.21 5.59
CA VAL A 127 5.13 20.02 5.83
C VAL A 127 5.39 20.98 4.67
N LYS A 128 5.18 20.53 3.43
CA LYS A 128 5.43 21.36 2.26
C LYS A 128 4.42 22.51 2.17
N LYS A 129 4.89 23.72 2.46
CA LYS A 129 4.17 24.96 2.19
C LYS A 129 3.87 25.08 0.70
N GLU A 130 2.68 25.61 0.39
CA GLU A 130 2.39 26.04 -0.97
C GLU A 130 3.34 27.17 -1.32
N ASP A 131 4.00 27.04 -2.46
CA ASP A 131 4.72 28.17 -3.04
C ASP A 131 3.62 29.13 -3.51
N THR A 132 3.26 30.09 -2.66
CA THR A 132 2.30 31.14 -2.99
C THR A 132 2.87 31.90 -4.17
N LYS A 133 2.44 31.54 -5.38
CA LYS A 133 2.48 32.49 -6.50
C LYS A 133 1.28 33.40 -6.27
N GLU A 134 1.54 34.50 -5.57
CA GLU A 134 0.72 35.69 -5.69
C GLU A 134 0.65 36.05 -7.17
N THR A 135 -0.55 35.99 -7.73
CA THR A 135 -0.96 36.72 -8.93
C THR A 135 -2.36 37.22 -8.70
#